data_AF-A0A167VZP2-F1
#
_entry.id   AF-A0A167VZP2-F1
#
_cell.length_a   1.000
_cell.length_b   1.000
_cell.length_c   1.000
_cell.angle_alpha   90.00
_cell.angle_beta   90.00
_cell.angle_gamma   90.00
#
_symmetry.space_group_name_H-M   'P 1'
#
loop_
_entity.id
_entity.type
_entity.pdbx_description
1 polymer ?
#
loop_
_entity_poly.entity_id
_entity_poly.type
_entity_poly.pdbx_seq_one_letter_code
_entity_poly.pdbx_strand_id
1 'polypeptide(L)'
;MRNRRVRPPDALARLFLDVAGELPDDASLLRMRRVSTALSLRDNDALWSMIAVLEYYARLYEAMPDRIRRAGDGSFDAVRREAETATDTLMRQHRDALARCKATIQLAEDMIREHEARYQAALAKLNEASIAVLADRLANRVVGIACNRFIGAAAVAAREQRERMDGAVGLFERAIAEVATRTEASLEVAERRFTRALRRLSIAVAVLFVMLVGAVIVSSGHVS
;
A
#
# COMPACT_ATOMS: atom_id res chain seq x y z
N MET A 1 -44.39 92.84 70.96
CA MET A 1 -43.89 91.44 70.95
C MET A 1 -44.95 90.55 70.32
N ARG A 2 -44.70 90.05 69.10
CA ARG A 2 -45.66 89.27 68.32
C ARG A 2 -45.48 87.81 68.72
N ASN A 3 -46.43 87.25 69.47
CA ASN A 3 -46.40 85.85 69.89
C ASN A 3 -46.38 84.95 68.64
N ARG A 4 -45.20 84.40 68.33
CA ARG A 4 -45.03 83.28 67.40
C ARG A 4 -45.75 82.10 68.05
N ARG A 5 -46.99 81.83 67.63
CA ARG A 5 -47.64 80.55 67.90
C ARG A 5 -46.76 79.49 67.25
N VAL A 6 -45.96 78.82 68.07
CA VAL A 6 -45.27 77.58 67.70
C VAL A 6 -46.38 76.63 67.26
N ARG A 7 -46.46 76.39 65.94
CA ARG A 7 -47.45 75.49 65.35
C ARG A 7 -47.27 74.13 66.02
N PRO A 8 -48.33 73.50 66.57
CA PRO A 8 -48.18 72.19 67.17
C PRO A 8 -47.57 71.22 66.14
N PRO A 9 -46.73 70.28 66.57
CA PRO A 9 -46.16 69.25 65.70
C PRO A 9 -47.30 68.63 64.89
N ASP A 10 -47.12 68.62 63.56
CA ASP A 10 -48.17 68.33 62.59
C ASP A 10 -48.92 67.05 62.96
N ALA A 11 -50.20 67.18 63.33
CA ALA A 11 -51.00 66.05 63.77
C ALA A 11 -51.11 64.99 62.65
N LEU A 12 -51.07 65.41 61.37
CA LEU A 12 -50.97 64.50 60.22
C LEU A 12 -49.66 63.72 60.21
N ALA A 13 -48.55 64.36 60.55
CA ALA A 13 -47.25 63.68 60.55
C ALA A 13 -47.19 62.60 61.63
N ARG A 14 -47.82 62.84 62.78
CA ARG A 14 -47.94 61.86 63.87
C ARG A 14 -48.86 60.71 63.50
N LEU A 15 -50.06 61.00 62.99
CA LEU A 15 -50.99 59.96 62.54
C LEU A 15 -50.41 59.11 61.41
N PHE A 16 -49.69 59.75 60.47
CA PHE A 16 -48.99 59.02 59.42
C PHE A 16 -47.87 58.14 59.98
N LEU A 17 -47.09 58.63 60.94
CA LEU A 17 -46.07 57.83 61.62
C LEU A 17 -46.68 56.62 62.34
N ASP A 18 -47.83 56.79 63.01
CA ASP A 18 -48.52 55.72 63.70
C ASP A 18 -49.06 54.64 62.73
N VAL A 19 -49.45 55.04 61.51
CA VAL A 19 -50.00 54.14 60.48
C VAL A 19 -48.92 53.48 59.63
N ALA A 20 -47.93 54.25 59.18
CA ALA A 20 -46.91 53.82 58.22
C ALA A 20 -45.60 53.37 58.86
N GLY A 21 -45.38 53.68 60.15
CA GLY A 21 -44.12 53.41 60.85
C GLY A 21 -42.95 54.31 60.45
N GLU A 22 -43.16 55.23 59.50
CA GLU A 22 -42.17 56.17 58.98
C GLU A 22 -42.75 57.58 58.91
N LEU A 23 -41.90 58.62 59.02
CA LEU A 23 -42.35 60.00 58.86
C LEU A 23 -42.75 60.26 57.39
N PRO A 24 -43.84 61.01 57.13
CA PRO A 24 -44.15 61.42 55.76
C PRO A 24 -43.11 62.43 55.24
N ASP A 25 -42.83 62.39 53.94
CA ASP A 25 -42.04 63.43 53.30
C ASP A 25 -42.85 64.72 53.14
N ASP A 26 -42.16 65.82 52.82
CA ASP A 26 -42.80 67.13 52.68
C ASP A 26 -43.89 67.12 51.57
N ALA A 27 -43.69 66.32 50.52
CA ALA A 27 -44.65 66.15 49.43
C ALA A 27 -45.94 65.45 49.90
N SER A 28 -45.82 64.37 50.68
CA SER A 28 -46.94 63.67 51.31
C SER A 28 -47.69 64.56 52.28
N LEU A 29 -46.98 65.32 53.12
CA LEU A 29 -47.63 66.27 54.03
C LEU A 29 -48.43 67.33 53.27
N LEU A 30 -47.88 67.85 52.16
CA LEU A 30 -48.57 68.81 51.31
C LEU A 30 -49.77 68.18 50.57
N ARG A 31 -49.69 66.93 50.11
CA ARG A 31 -50.82 66.20 49.51
C ARG A 31 -51.93 65.97 50.52
N MET A 32 -51.62 65.43 51.70
CA MET A 32 -52.59 65.19 52.76
C MET A 32 -53.27 66.48 53.23
N ARG A 33 -52.52 67.59 53.39
CA ARG A 33 -53.11 68.90 53.74
C ARG A 33 -54.01 69.46 52.65
N ARG A 34 -53.66 69.29 51.37
CA ARG A 34 -54.52 69.69 50.25
C ARG A 34 -55.83 68.90 50.22
N VAL A 35 -55.76 67.59 50.39
CA VAL A 35 -56.94 66.71 50.46
C VAL A 35 -57.81 67.06 51.68
N SER A 36 -57.20 67.25 52.84
CA SER A 36 -57.88 67.68 54.06
C SER A 36 -58.60 69.04 53.89
N THR A 37 -57.95 70.00 53.23
CA THR A 37 -58.55 71.33 52.95
C THR A 37 -59.70 71.22 51.96
N ALA A 38 -59.55 70.42 50.90
CA ALA A 38 -60.60 70.21 49.89
C ALA A 38 -61.86 69.55 50.49
N LEU A 39 -61.67 68.69 51.49
CA LEU A 39 -62.74 68.01 52.21
C LEU A 39 -63.27 68.81 53.42
N SER A 40 -62.76 70.02 53.67
CA SER A 40 -63.14 70.89 54.80
C SER A 40 -63.08 70.18 56.16
N LEU A 41 -62.06 69.36 56.38
CA LEU A 41 -61.93 68.57 57.61
C LEU A 41 -61.50 69.45 58.78
N ARG A 42 -62.12 69.22 59.93
CA ARG A 42 -61.72 69.87 61.19
C ARG A 42 -60.52 69.16 61.80
N ASP A 43 -59.81 69.88 62.67
CA ASP A 43 -58.75 69.30 63.50
C ASP A 43 -59.35 68.18 64.36
N ASN A 44 -58.78 66.96 64.26
CA ASN A 44 -59.20 65.73 64.95
C ASN A 44 -60.40 64.95 64.35
N ASP A 45 -60.67 65.10 63.05
CA ASP A 45 -61.63 64.23 62.36
C ASP A 45 -61.04 62.82 62.15
N ALA A 46 -61.86 61.77 62.35
CA ALA A 46 -61.48 60.38 62.08
C ALA A 46 -61.03 60.16 60.63
N LEU A 47 -61.47 61.03 59.71
CA LEU A 47 -61.04 60.99 58.31
C LEU A 47 -59.54 61.29 58.10
N TRP A 48 -58.85 61.89 59.08
CA TRP A 48 -57.40 62.10 59.01
C TRP A 48 -56.63 60.79 59.01
N SER A 49 -57.09 59.79 59.76
CA SER A 49 -56.51 58.44 59.75
C SER A 49 -56.70 57.76 58.40
N MET A 50 -57.86 57.96 57.75
CA MET A 50 -58.10 57.44 56.40
C MET A 50 -57.20 58.11 55.35
N ILE A 51 -57.00 59.44 55.45
CA ILE A 51 -56.07 60.16 54.58
C ILE A 51 -54.64 59.66 54.77
N ALA A 52 -54.21 59.41 56.01
CA ALA A 52 -52.89 58.85 56.29
C ALA A 52 -52.70 57.45 55.68
N VAL A 53 -53.71 56.56 55.81
CA VAL A 53 -53.70 55.23 55.20
C VAL A 53 -53.66 55.30 53.67
N LEU A 54 -54.44 56.18 53.06
CA LEU A 54 -54.46 56.35 51.60
C LEU A 54 -53.13 56.89 51.07
N GLU A 55 -52.52 57.84 51.77
CA GLU A 55 -51.19 58.35 51.41
C GLU A 55 -50.13 57.26 51.57
N TYR A 56 -50.24 56.39 52.58
CA TYR A 56 -49.37 55.22 52.72
C TYR A 56 -49.50 54.26 51.52
N TYR A 57 -50.72 53.93 51.11
CA TYR A 57 -50.92 53.09 49.92
C TYR A 57 -50.45 53.76 48.64
N ALA A 58 -50.66 55.07 48.47
CA ALA A 58 -50.16 55.82 47.33
C ALA A 58 -48.62 55.73 47.23
N ARG A 59 -47.91 55.98 48.34
CA ARG A 59 -46.45 55.83 48.40
C ARG A 59 -45.99 54.40 48.14
N LEU A 60 -46.71 53.41 48.67
CA LEU A 60 -46.38 52.01 48.46
C LEU A 60 -46.46 51.63 46.98
N TYR A 61 -47.51 52.07 46.28
CA TYR A 61 -47.69 51.79 44.86
C TYR A 61 -46.76 52.62 43.97
N GLU A 62 -46.41 53.85 44.35
CA GLU A 62 -45.40 54.65 43.63
C GLU A 62 -44.00 54.03 43.74
N ALA A 63 -43.63 53.49 44.90
CA ALA A 63 -42.32 52.87 45.11
C ALA A 63 -42.21 51.44 44.55
N MET A 64 -43.33 50.75 44.34
CA MET A 64 -43.34 49.34 43.95
C MET A 64 -42.67 49.07 42.58
N PRO A 65 -42.95 49.82 41.49
CA PRO A 65 -42.30 49.59 40.20
C PRO A 65 -40.78 49.66 40.26
N ASP A 66 -40.22 50.63 40.99
CA ASP A 66 -38.79 50.77 41.16
C ASP A 66 -38.17 49.65 42.00
N ARG A 67 -38.91 49.10 42.96
CA ARG A 67 -38.47 47.92 43.73
C ARG A 67 -38.48 46.66 42.86
N ILE A 68 -39.50 46.49 42.02
CA ILE A 68 -39.57 45.37 41.06
C ILE A 68 -38.42 45.46 40.06
N ARG A 69 -38.16 46.64 39.48
CA ARG A 69 -37.05 46.86 38.56
C ARG A 69 -35.71 46.55 39.21
N ARG A 70 -35.44 47.07 40.42
CA ARG A 70 -34.21 46.76 41.17
C ARG A 70 -34.03 45.28 41.49
N ALA A 71 -35.12 44.59 41.86
CA ALA A 71 -35.08 43.15 42.09
C ALA A 71 -34.85 42.36 40.79
N GLY A 72 -35.41 42.84 39.68
CA GLY A 72 -35.24 42.26 38.35
C GLY A 72 -33.84 42.45 37.79
N ASP A 73 -33.30 43.68 37.81
CA ASP A 73 -32.00 44.04 37.22
C ASP A 73 -30.88 43.14 37.77
N GLY A 74 -30.84 42.93 39.09
CA GLY A 74 -29.83 42.04 39.71
C GLY A 74 -29.96 40.57 39.30
N SER A 75 -31.19 40.08 39.10
CA SER A 75 -31.45 38.69 38.71
C SER A 75 -31.20 38.45 37.22
N PHE A 76 -31.62 39.38 36.35
CA PHE A 76 -31.45 39.24 34.90
C PHE A 76 -30.00 39.38 34.47
N ASP A 77 -29.24 40.29 35.09
CA ASP A 77 -27.81 40.40 34.82
C ASP A 77 -27.03 39.14 35.21
N ALA A 78 -27.41 38.50 36.33
CA ALA A 78 -26.80 37.24 36.75
C ALA A 78 -27.10 36.12 35.74
N VAL A 79 -28.36 35.96 35.35
CA VAL A 79 -28.80 34.98 34.34
C VAL A 79 -28.13 35.23 32.99
N ARG A 80 -28.01 36.50 32.58
CA ARG A 80 -27.34 36.86 31.33
C ARG A 80 -25.86 36.49 31.33
N ARG A 81 -25.13 36.81 32.40
CA ARG A 81 -23.71 36.43 32.52
C ARG A 81 -23.51 34.92 32.54
N GLU A 82 -24.39 34.20 33.21
CA GLU A 82 -24.35 32.73 33.23
C GLU A 82 -24.61 32.15 31.85
N ALA A 83 -25.61 32.67 31.12
CA ALA A 83 -25.90 32.28 29.76
C ALA A 83 -24.74 32.59 28.79
N GLU A 84 -24.13 33.77 28.90
CA GLU A 84 -22.93 34.14 28.12
C GLU A 84 -21.76 33.19 28.44
N THR A 85 -21.53 32.88 29.71
CA THR A 85 -20.45 31.95 30.12
C THR A 85 -20.69 30.51 29.63
N ALA A 86 -21.95 30.05 29.69
CA ALA A 86 -22.35 28.73 29.23
C ALA A 86 -22.20 28.61 27.71
N THR A 87 -22.66 29.61 26.96
CA THR A 87 -22.53 29.67 25.50
C THR A 87 -21.08 29.74 25.07
N ASP A 88 -20.23 30.55 25.72
CA ASP A 88 -18.79 30.59 25.44
C ASP A 88 -18.10 29.26 25.70
N THR A 89 -18.49 28.57 26.78
CA THR A 89 -17.94 27.25 27.11
C THR A 89 -18.34 26.22 26.08
N LEU A 90 -19.62 26.22 25.67
CA LEU A 90 -20.12 25.34 24.62
C LEU A 90 -19.43 25.61 23.28
N MET A 91 -19.24 26.88 22.91
CA MET A 91 -18.53 27.27 21.69
C MET A 91 -17.07 26.84 21.71
N ARG A 92 -16.39 26.93 22.86
CA ARG A 92 -15.02 26.41 23.04
C ARG A 92 -14.98 24.90 22.84
N GLN A 93 -15.92 24.15 23.44
CA GLN A 93 -16.03 22.70 23.28
C GLN A 93 -16.29 22.29 21.83
N HIS A 94 -17.19 22.99 21.13
CA HIS A 94 -17.45 22.73 19.71
C HIS A 94 -16.22 22.97 18.83
N ARG A 95 -15.49 24.07 19.05
CA ARG A 95 -14.26 24.36 18.30
C ARG A 95 -13.17 23.32 18.55
N ASP A 96 -13.01 22.89 19.80
CA ASP A 96 -12.05 21.85 20.17
C ASP A 96 -12.43 20.48 19.57
N ALA A 97 -13.72 20.10 19.61
CA ALA A 97 -14.21 18.88 18.96
C ALA A 97 -13.98 18.92 17.43
N LEU A 98 -14.23 20.05 16.78
CA LEU A 98 -13.95 20.24 15.35
C LEU A 98 -12.45 20.14 15.05
N ALA A 99 -11.59 20.70 15.90
CA ALA A 99 -10.14 20.61 15.75
C ALA A 99 -9.66 19.16 15.85
N ARG A 100 -10.18 18.38 16.81
CA ARG A 100 -9.87 16.95 16.94
C ARG A 100 -10.35 16.15 15.73
N CYS A 101 -11.57 16.40 15.27
CA CYS A 101 -12.12 15.76 14.07
C CYS A 101 -11.24 16.04 12.85
N LYS A 102 -10.84 17.30 12.65
CA LYS A 102 -9.91 17.68 11.57
C LYS A 102 -8.58 16.94 11.67
N ALA A 103 -7.99 16.87 12.87
CA ALA A 103 -6.73 16.14 13.08
C ALA A 103 -6.87 14.63 12.77
N THR A 104 -7.99 14.01 13.14
CA THR A 104 -8.24 12.60 12.82
C THR A 104 -8.43 12.36 11.32
N ILE A 105 -9.08 13.28 10.61
CA ILE A 105 -9.23 13.20 9.15
C ILE A 105 -7.86 13.33 8.47
N GLN A 106 -7.03 14.28 8.90
CA GLN A 106 -5.68 14.47 8.36
C GLN A 106 -4.81 13.23 8.58
N LEU A 107 -4.87 12.63 9.78
CA LEU A 107 -4.16 11.38 10.07
C LEU A 107 -4.63 10.24 9.15
N ALA A 108 -5.94 10.10 8.94
CA ALA A 108 -6.49 9.09 8.04
C ALA A 108 -6.06 9.31 6.59
N GLU A 109 -6.05 10.55 6.11
CA GLU A 109 -5.56 10.89 4.76
C GLU A 109 -4.08 10.52 4.59
N ASP A 110 -3.23 10.82 5.56
CA ASP A 110 -1.81 10.50 5.50
C ASP A 110 -1.57 8.99 5.50
N MET A 111 -2.32 8.24 6.32
CA MET A 111 -2.28 6.78 6.30
C MET A 111 -2.72 6.21 4.95
N ILE A 112 -3.78 6.76 4.34
CA ILE A 112 -4.26 6.32 3.02
C ILE A 112 -3.20 6.56 1.95
N ARG A 113 -2.61 7.77 1.91
CA ARG A 113 -1.53 8.09 0.95
C ARG A 113 -0.34 7.15 1.11
N GLU A 114 0.06 6.87 2.35
CA GLU A 114 1.16 5.95 2.61
C GLU A 114 0.83 4.51 2.21
N HIS A 115 -0.39 4.04 2.52
CA HIS A 115 -0.85 2.72 2.10
C HIS A 115 -0.94 2.57 0.59
N GLU A 116 -1.45 3.58 -0.12
CA GLU A 116 -1.51 3.60 -1.58
C GLU A 116 -0.10 3.51 -2.19
N ALA A 117 0.85 4.32 -1.69
CA ALA A 117 2.24 4.28 -2.16
C ALA A 117 2.88 2.90 -1.93
N ARG A 118 2.69 2.30 -0.74
CA ARG A 118 3.18 0.95 -0.44
C ARG A 118 2.53 -0.11 -1.35
N TYR A 119 1.23 0.01 -1.61
CA TYR A 119 0.50 -0.93 -2.46
C TYR A 119 0.98 -0.87 -3.91
N GLN A 120 1.17 0.34 -4.46
CA GLN A 120 1.73 0.53 -5.79
C GLN A 120 3.15 -0.04 -5.90
N ALA A 121 4.01 0.20 -4.91
CA ALA A 121 5.36 -0.37 -4.87
C ALA A 121 5.34 -1.90 -4.79
N ALA A 122 4.45 -2.48 -3.99
CA ALA A 122 4.29 -3.92 -3.89
C ALA A 122 3.80 -4.55 -5.22
N LEU A 123 2.84 -3.92 -5.89
CA LEU A 123 2.37 -4.34 -7.21
C LEU A 123 3.47 -4.27 -8.26
N ALA A 124 4.25 -3.18 -8.30
CA ALA A 124 5.38 -3.03 -9.22
C ALA A 124 6.41 -4.15 -9.02
N LYS A 125 6.78 -4.43 -7.77
CA LYS A 125 7.72 -5.49 -7.41
C LYS A 125 7.21 -6.88 -7.77
N LEU A 126 5.92 -7.16 -7.53
CA LEU A 126 5.31 -8.44 -7.90
C LEU A 126 5.29 -8.62 -9.43
N ASN A 127 4.93 -7.57 -10.16
CA ASN A 127 4.91 -7.58 -11.61
C ASN A 127 6.31 -7.84 -12.18
N GLU A 128 7.32 -7.12 -11.71
CA GLU A 128 8.72 -7.31 -12.10
C GLU A 128 9.19 -8.75 -11.84
N ALA A 129 8.94 -9.28 -10.64
CA ALA A 129 9.27 -10.67 -10.30
C ALA A 129 8.56 -11.68 -11.20
N SER A 130 7.29 -11.44 -11.52
CA SER A 130 6.51 -12.33 -12.41
C SER A 130 7.06 -12.33 -13.84
N ILE A 131 7.46 -11.16 -14.35
CA ILE A 131 8.05 -11.01 -15.68
C ILE A 131 9.42 -11.69 -15.72
N ALA A 132 10.24 -11.54 -14.67
CA ALA A 132 11.54 -12.21 -14.58
C ALA A 132 11.39 -13.75 -14.60
N VAL A 133 10.44 -14.29 -13.83
CA VAL A 133 10.17 -15.74 -13.81
C VAL A 133 9.64 -16.24 -15.16
N LEU A 134 8.77 -15.48 -15.82
CA LEU A 134 8.28 -15.83 -17.15
C LEU A 134 9.39 -15.78 -18.20
N ALA A 135 10.24 -14.75 -18.17
CA ALA A 135 11.40 -14.62 -19.06
C ALA A 135 12.38 -15.79 -18.88
N ASP A 136 12.69 -16.17 -17.63
CA ASP A 136 13.58 -17.30 -17.32
C ASP A 136 13.00 -18.64 -17.82
N ARG A 137 11.70 -18.89 -17.61
CA ARG A 137 11.04 -20.09 -18.16
C ARG A 137 11.06 -20.13 -19.68
N LEU A 138 10.81 -18.99 -20.33
CA LEU A 138 10.85 -18.90 -21.80
C LEU A 138 12.28 -19.13 -22.31
N ALA A 139 13.29 -18.53 -21.68
CA ALA A 139 14.68 -18.74 -22.01
C ALA A 139 15.08 -20.21 -21.88
N ASN A 140 14.76 -20.84 -20.74
CA ASN A 140 15.03 -22.26 -20.51
C ASN A 140 14.32 -23.17 -21.53
N ARG A 141 13.10 -22.82 -21.95
CA ARG A 141 12.37 -23.57 -22.98
C ARG A 141 12.99 -23.42 -24.36
N VAL A 142 13.41 -22.21 -24.74
CA VAL A 142 14.10 -21.95 -26.02
C VAL A 142 15.44 -22.68 -26.06
N VAL A 143 16.23 -22.61 -24.98
CA VAL A 143 17.50 -23.34 -24.85
C VAL A 143 17.26 -24.85 -24.97
N GLY A 144 16.24 -25.40 -24.28
CA GLY A 144 15.90 -26.82 -24.39
C GLY A 144 15.52 -27.24 -25.82
N ILE A 145 14.68 -26.46 -26.52
CA ILE A 145 14.31 -26.73 -27.91
C ILE A 145 15.53 -26.65 -28.84
N ALA A 146 16.36 -25.63 -28.68
CA ALA A 146 17.56 -25.43 -29.48
C ALA A 146 18.56 -26.57 -29.27
N CYS A 147 18.92 -26.89 -28.02
CA CYS A 147 19.83 -27.98 -27.67
C CYS A 147 19.32 -29.33 -28.19
N ASN A 148 18.04 -29.65 -27.99
CA ASN A 148 17.47 -30.89 -28.51
C ASN A 148 17.59 -31.00 -30.04
N ARG A 149 17.36 -29.88 -30.75
CA ARG A 149 17.48 -29.83 -32.20
C ARG A 149 18.94 -29.93 -32.67
N PHE A 150 19.87 -29.27 -31.98
CA PHE A 150 21.31 -29.37 -32.25
C PHE A 150 21.84 -30.78 -32.00
N ILE A 151 21.50 -31.41 -30.86
CA ILE A 151 21.89 -32.78 -30.53
C ILE A 151 21.32 -33.75 -31.56
N GLY A 152 20.05 -33.59 -31.94
CA GLY A 152 19.42 -34.41 -32.98
C GLY A 152 20.13 -34.30 -34.34
N ALA A 153 20.42 -33.08 -34.79
CA ALA A 153 21.14 -32.84 -36.03
C ALA A 153 22.57 -33.41 -35.99
N ALA A 154 23.29 -33.21 -34.87
CA ALA A 154 24.63 -33.75 -34.68
C ALA A 154 24.64 -35.29 -34.66
N ALA A 155 23.65 -35.92 -34.02
CA ALA A 155 23.52 -37.37 -33.99
C ALA A 155 23.25 -37.97 -35.38
N VAL A 156 22.40 -37.32 -36.18
CA VAL A 156 22.14 -37.74 -37.57
C VAL A 156 23.40 -37.57 -38.42
N ALA A 157 24.09 -36.43 -38.33
CA ALA A 157 25.34 -36.19 -39.05
C ALA A 157 26.45 -37.19 -38.66
N ALA A 158 26.54 -37.55 -37.37
CA ALA A 158 27.49 -38.55 -36.88
C ALA A 158 27.18 -39.95 -37.42
N ARG A 159 25.90 -40.34 -37.53
CA ARG A 159 25.49 -41.61 -38.15
C ARG A 159 25.85 -41.65 -39.63
N GLU A 160 25.51 -40.61 -40.37
CA GLU A 160 25.85 -40.47 -41.78
C GLU A 160 27.38 -40.54 -42.01
N GLN A 161 28.17 -39.86 -41.17
CA GLN A 161 29.63 -39.92 -41.27
C GLN A 161 30.19 -41.31 -40.96
N ARG A 162 29.57 -42.03 -40.02
CA ARG A 162 29.95 -43.41 -39.69
C ARG A 162 29.64 -44.35 -40.84
N GLU A 163 28.46 -44.24 -41.46
CA GLU A 163 28.11 -45.03 -42.65
C GLU A 163 29.07 -44.78 -43.82
N ARG A 164 29.49 -43.52 -44.04
CA ARG A 164 30.51 -43.18 -45.05
C ARG A 164 31.88 -43.79 -44.71
N MET A 165 32.30 -43.76 -43.45
CA MET A 165 33.54 -44.39 -43.00
C MET A 165 33.48 -45.91 -43.20
N ASP A 166 32.41 -46.56 -42.79
CA ASP A 166 32.23 -48.01 -42.93
C ASP A 166 32.21 -48.42 -44.41
N GLY A 167 31.57 -47.62 -45.26
CA GLY A 167 31.61 -47.78 -46.72
C GLY A 167 33.03 -47.65 -47.30
N ALA A 168 33.80 -46.65 -46.86
CA ALA A 168 35.20 -46.48 -47.27
C ALA A 168 36.08 -47.65 -46.81
N VAL A 169 35.92 -48.11 -45.56
CA VAL A 169 36.62 -49.28 -45.02
C VAL A 169 36.28 -50.53 -45.83
N GLY A 170 35.01 -50.76 -46.17
CA GLY A 170 34.61 -51.89 -47.01
C GLY A 170 35.20 -51.85 -48.42
N LEU A 171 35.38 -50.65 -49.01
CA LEU A 171 36.10 -50.50 -50.29
C LEU A 171 37.58 -50.83 -50.15
N PHE A 172 38.23 -50.39 -49.06
CA PHE A 172 39.62 -50.75 -48.76
C PHE A 172 39.79 -52.26 -48.58
N GLU A 173 38.91 -52.90 -47.80
CA GLU A 173 38.94 -54.35 -47.60
C GLU A 173 38.79 -55.11 -48.93
N ARG A 174 37.86 -54.71 -49.80
CA ARG A 174 37.72 -55.31 -51.13
C ARG A 174 38.96 -55.12 -52.00
N ALA A 175 39.56 -53.93 -52.00
CA ALA A 175 40.78 -53.67 -52.75
C ALA A 175 41.95 -54.53 -52.24
N ILE A 176 42.09 -54.68 -50.93
CA ILE A 176 43.11 -55.55 -50.31
C ILE A 176 42.86 -57.01 -50.69
N ALA A 177 41.61 -57.48 -50.62
CA ALA A 177 41.24 -58.85 -51.00
C ALA A 177 41.49 -59.12 -52.50
N GLU A 178 41.20 -58.15 -53.38
CA GLU A 178 41.48 -58.26 -54.81
C GLU A 178 42.99 -58.28 -55.09
N VAL A 179 43.79 -57.48 -54.38
CA VAL A 179 45.25 -57.54 -54.47
C VAL A 179 45.76 -58.88 -53.96
N ALA A 180 45.25 -59.38 -52.83
CA ALA A 180 45.63 -60.68 -52.27
C ALA A 180 45.34 -61.83 -53.25
N THR A 181 44.14 -61.89 -53.82
CA THR A 181 43.77 -62.92 -54.81
C THR A 181 44.60 -62.80 -56.10
N ARG A 182 44.90 -61.58 -56.57
CA ARG A 182 45.83 -61.37 -57.69
C ARG A 182 47.26 -61.82 -57.37
N THR A 183 47.73 -61.59 -56.15
CA THR A 183 49.04 -62.08 -55.72
C THR A 183 49.08 -63.60 -55.63
N GLU A 184 48.05 -64.25 -55.10
CA GLU A 184 47.92 -65.71 -55.06
C GLU A 184 47.88 -66.30 -56.48
N ALA A 185 47.07 -65.73 -57.37
CA ALA A 185 47.04 -66.16 -58.78
C ALA A 185 48.39 -65.96 -59.48
N SER A 186 49.13 -64.89 -59.18
CA SER A 186 50.47 -64.67 -59.71
C SER A 186 51.50 -65.66 -59.17
N LEU A 187 51.37 -66.04 -57.89
CA LEU A 187 52.19 -67.05 -57.23
C LEU A 187 51.94 -68.43 -57.84
N GLU A 188 50.68 -68.82 -58.04
CA GLU A 188 50.35 -70.09 -58.72
C GLU A 188 50.88 -70.12 -60.16
N VAL A 189 50.76 -69.01 -60.90
CA VAL A 189 51.29 -68.93 -62.28
C VAL A 189 52.81 -69.00 -62.29
N ALA A 190 53.49 -68.37 -61.32
CA ALA A 190 54.94 -68.45 -61.15
C ALA A 190 55.37 -69.88 -60.79
N GLU A 191 54.67 -70.53 -59.86
CA GLU A 191 54.94 -71.90 -59.44
C GLU A 191 54.75 -72.90 -60.59
N ARG A 192 53.69 -72.73 -61.39
CA ARG A 192 53.47 -73.52 -62.64
C ARG A 192 54.53 -73.26 -63.71
N ARG A 193 55.18 -72.10 -63.73
CA ARG A 193 56.33 -71.82 -64.62
C ARG A 193 57.62 -72.44 -64.07
N PHE A 194 57.88 -72.33 -62.78
CA PHE A 194 59.04 -72.93 -62.13
C PHE A 194 59.05 -74.45 -62.26
N THR A 195 57.93 -75.12 -62.00
CA THR A 195 57.77 -76.57 -62.18
C THR A 195 58.00 -77.00 -63.64
N ARG A 196 57.52 -76.22 -64.61
CA ARG A 196 57.79 -76.47 -66.04
C ARG A 196 59.26 -76.25 -66.40
N ALA A 197 59.92 -75.23 -65.85
CA ALA A 197 61.34 -74.99 -66.07
C ALA A 197 62.20 -76.11 -65.48
N LEU A 198 61.92 -76.54 -64.25
CA LEU A 198 62.57 -77.68 -63.59
C LEU A 198 62.41 -78.97 -64.40
N ARG A 199 61.21 -79.24 -64.91
CA ARG A 199 60.95 -80.42 -65.74
C ARG A 199 61.68 -80.38 -67.09
N ARG A 200 61.82 -79.21 -67.71
CA ARG A 200 62.65 -79.06 -68.92
C ARG A 200 64.13 -79.30 -68.62
N LEU A 201 64.60 -78.82 -67.47
CA LEU A 201 65.98 -79.02 -67.03
C LEU A 201 66.25 -80.49 -66.71
N SER A 202 65.31 -81.19 -66.06
CA SER A 202 65.45 -82.64 -65.81
C SER A 202 65.44 -83.46 -67.10
N ILE A 203 64.63 -83.07 -68.09
CA ILE A 203 64.66 -83.69 -69.43
C ILE A 203 66.00 -83.41 -70.11
N ALA A 204 66.52 -82.19 -70.05
CA ALA A 204 67.82 -81.86 -70.61
C ALA A 204 68.97 -82.63 -69.94
N VAL A 205 68.94 -82.77 -68.62
CA VAL A 205 69.90 -83.60 -67.86
C VAL A 205 69.76 -85.08 -68.24
N ALA A 206 68.54 -85.59 -68.40
CA ALA A 206 68.32 -86.96 -68.84
C ALA A 206 68.82 -87.21 -70.28
N VAL A 207 68.60 -86.27 -71.21
CA VAL A 207 69.14 -86.35 -72.57
C VAL A 207 70.66 -86.27 -72.57
N LEU A 208 71.25 -85.40 -71.75
CA LEU A 208 72.69 -85.33 -71.55
C LEU A 208 73.24 -86.66 -71.01
N PHE A 209 72.53 -87.27 -70.05
CA PHE A 209 72.89 -88.57 -69.48
C PHE A 209 72.80 -89.69 -70.53
N VAL A 210 71.77 -89.70 -71.38
CA VAL A 210 71.64 -90.65 -72.50
C VAL A 210 72.75 -90.44 -73.53
N MET A 211 73.14 -89.20 -73.82
CA MET A 211 74.28 -88.91 -74.71
C MET A 211 75.62 -89.34 -74.07
N LEU A 212 75.79 -89.18 -72.76
CA LEU A 212 76.98 -89.61 -72.03
C LEU A 212 77.10 -91.14 -71.96
N VAL A 213 75.98 -91.83 -71.73
CA VAL A 213 75.91 -93.31 -71.77
C VAL A 213 76.10 -93.83 -73.20
N GLY A 214 75.57 -93.15 -74.21
CA GLY A 214 75.83 -93.45 -75.62
C GLY A 214 77.31 -93.28 -76.01
N ALA A 215 77.98 -92.25 -75.49
CA ALA A 215 79.41 -92.01 -75.72
C ALA A 215 80.31 -93.07 -75.05
N VAL A 216 79.91 -93.60 -73.89
CA VAL A 216 80.65 -94.67 -73.20
C VAL A 216 80.53 -96.01 -73.92
N ILE A 217 79.39 -96.30 -74.55
CA ILE A 217 79.18 -97.57 -75.29
C ILE A 217 79.95 -97.57 -76.62
N VAL A 218 80.15 -96.41 -77.27
CA VAL A 218 80.93 -96.30 -78.51
C VAL A 218 82.45 -96.40 -78.28
N SER A 219 82.93 -96.15 -77.06
CA SER A 219 84.37 -96.19 -76.73
C SER A 219 84.91 -97.58 -76.32
N SER A 220 84.08 -98.62 -76.28
CA SER A 220 84.41 -99.91 -75.63
C SER A 220 84.29 -101.13 -76.55
N GLY A 221 84.66 -101.00 -77.83
CA GLY A 221 84.56 -102.08 -78.82
C GLY A 221 85.57 -102.02 -79.98
N HIS A 222 86.69 -101.33 -79.79
CA HIS A 222 87.85 -101.40 -80.67
C HIS A 222 89.04 -101.85 -79.84
N VAL A 223 89.34 -103.15 -79.92
CA VAL A 223 90.65 -103.83 -79.88
C VAL A 223 90.41 -105.29 -79.48
N SER A 224 90.87 -106.16 -80.39
CA SER A 224 91.01 -107.63 -80.32
C SER A 224 89.76 -108.48 -80.53
#